data_AF-A0A7H4NVU6-F1
#
_entry.id   AF-A0A7H4NVU6-F1
#
_cell.length_a   1.000
_cell.length_b   1.000
_cell.length_c   1.000
_cell.angle_alpha   90.00
_cell.angle_beta   90.00
_cell.angle_gamma   90.00
#
_symmetry.space_group_name_H-M   'P 1'
#
loop_
_entity.id
_entity.type
_entity.pdbx_description
1 polymer ?
#
loop_
_entity_poly.entity_id
_entity_poly.type
_entity_poly.pdbx_seq_one_letter_code
_entity_poly.pdbx_strand_id
1 'polypeptide(L)'
;MLSDRNIAKNRLPVPAPMAVGAIQTRLVDKSLRCDANIIVETASARDPHHFAVLLGFGATAIYPYLAYETLAKLVDNKAIDKEYRAVMLNYRNGINKGLYKIMSKMGISTIASYRCSKLFEAVGLHRDVSDLCFQGVVSRIGGAGFDDFQQDLLNLSKRAWLARKPLDQGGLLKYVHGGEYHAYNPDVVRTLQQAVQSGEYGDYQQYAKLVNERPAATLRDLLAVTPDGTTVSLEDVEPASELFKRFDTAAMSIGALSPEAHEALAEAMNSIGGNSNSGEGGEDPARYGTNKVSRIKQVASGRFGVTPAYLVNADVIQIKVAQGAKPGEGGQLPGDKVTPYIAKLRYSVPGVTLISPPPHHDIYSIEDLAQLIFDLKQVNPKAMISVKLVSEPGVGTIATGVAKAYADLITIAGYDGGTGASPLSSVKYAGCPWELGLVETQQALVANGLRHKIRLQVDGGLKTGLDIIKAAILGAESFGFGTGPMVALGCKYLRICHLNNCATGVSNPGRQTA
;
A
#
# COMPACT_ATOMS: atom_id res chain seq x y z
N MET A 1 -20.98 10.08 -27.64
CA MET A 1 -19.80 10.79 -27.07
C MET A 1 -20.26 11.50 -25.81
N LEU A 2 -19.53 11.34 -24.70
CA LEU A 2 -19.76 12.04 -23.43
C LEU A 2 -18.69 13.12 -23.30
N SER A 3 -19.07 14.35 -22.98
CA SER A 3 -18.12 15.46 -22.89
C SER A 3 -18.45 16.40 -21.74
N ASP A 4 -17.43 16.76 -20.96
CA ASP A 4 -17.50 17.83 -19.96
C ASP A 4 -16.93 19.18 -20.46
N ARG A 5 -16.56 19.30 -21.75
CA ARG A 5 -15.89 20.48 -22.34
C ARG A 5 -16.62 21.81 -22.12
N ASN A 6 -17.95 21.79 -22.08
CA ASN A 6 -18.79 22.99 -21.96
C ASN A 6 -18.98 23.44 -20.49
N ILE A 7 -17.89 23.56 -19.73
CA ILE A 7 -17.88 24.04 -18.35
C ILE A 7 -18.30 25.52 -18.30
N ALA A 8 -19.24 25.87 -17.42
CA ALA A 8 -19.74 27.23 -17.27
C ALA A 8 -20.13 27.54 -15.81
N LYS A 9 -20.25 28.82 -15.44
CA LYS A 9 -20.53 29.26 -14.06
C LYS A 9 -21.74 28.60 -13.41
N ASN A 10 -22.79 28.41 -14.20
CA ASN A 10 -24.08 27.86 -13.73
C ASN A 10 -24.26 26.38 -14.15
N ARG A 11 -23.17 25.67 -14.45
CA ARG A 11 -23.20 24.29 -14.90
C ARG A 11 -22.12 23.46 -14.21
N LEU A 12 -22.54 22.48 -13.43
CA LEU A 12 -21.63 21.52 -12.82
C LEU A 12 -21.38 20.34 -13.77
N PRO A 13 -20.13 19.91 -13.97
CA PRO A 13 -19.84 18.72 -14.74
C PRO A 13 -20.25 17.48 -13.93
N VAL A 14 -20.92 16.52 -14.57
CA VAL A 14 -21.14 15.20 -13.98
C VAL A 14 -19.79 14.48 -13.93
N PRO A 15 -19.39 13.86 -12.80
CA PRO A 15 -18.15 13.08 -12.75
C PRO A 15 -18.11 12.02 -13.84
N ALA A 16 -17.06 12.04 -14.68
CA ALA A 16 -17.00 11.21 -15.88
C ALA A 16 -17.16 9.70 -15.60
N PRO A 17 -16.56 9.11 -14.54
CA PRO A 17 -16.79 7.71 -14.19
C PRO A 17 -18.26 7.38 -13.90
N MET A 18 -18.98 8.27 -13.20
CA MET A 18 -20.39 8.07 -12.86
C MET A 18 -21.27 8.05 -14.13
N ALA A 19 -21.04 9.00 -15.04
CA ALA A 19 -21.75 9.07 -16.30
C ALA A 19 -21.47 7.84 -17.19
N VAL A 20 -20.20 7.42 -17.28
CA VAL A 20 -19.80 6.24 -18.06
C VAL A 20 -20.48 4.98 -17.54
N GLY A 21 -20.39 4.71 -16.23
CA GLY A 21 -20.92 3.48 -15.67
C GLY A 21 -22.45 3.41 -15.71
N ALA A 22 -23.15 4.51 -15.43
CA ALA A 22 -24.62 4.54 -15.54
C ALA A 22 -25.11 4.30 -16.98
N ILE A 23 -24.45 4.95 -17.96
CA ILE A 23 -24.80 4.77 -19.38
C ILE A 23 -24.41 3.37 -19.87
N GLN A 24 -23.27 2.85 -19.44
CA GLN A 24 -22.83 1.48 -19.73
C GLN A 24 -23.91 0.48 -19.28
N THR A 25 -24.36 0.55 -18.03
CA THR A 25 -25.40 -0.33 -17.49
C THR A 25 -26.68 -0.19 -18.31
N ARG A 26 -27.15 1.04 -18.55
CA ARG A 26 -28.37 1.26 -19.31
C ARG A 26 -28.32 0.70 -20.73
N LEU A 27 -27.17 0.82 -21.41
CA LEU A 27 -26.98 0.27 -22.75
C LEU A 27 -26.99 -1.27 -22.73
N VAL A 28 -26.44 -1.90 -21.69
CA VAL A 28 -26.47 -3.36 -21.52
C VAL A 28 -27.91 -3.83 -21.27
N ASP A 29 -28.64 -3.19 -20.37
CA ASP A 29 -30.03 -3.54 -20.03
C ASP A 29 -31.00 -3.40 -21.21
N LYS A 30 -30.67 -2.54 -22.17
CA LYS A 30 -31.43 -2.33 -23.40
C LYS A 30 -30.88 -3.11 -24.60
N SER A 31 -29.86 -3.93 -24.40
CA SER A 31 -29.18 -4.69 -25.45
C SER A 31 -28.59 -3.81 -26.57
N LEU A 32 -28.33 -2.53 -26.28
CA LEU A 32 -27.79 -1.54 -27.22
C LEU A 32 -26.26 -1.41 -27.12
N ARG A 33 -25.62 -2.06 -26.13
CA ARG A 33 -24.18 -1.87 -25.88
C ARG A 33 -23.29 -2.35 -27.02
N CYS A 34 -23.72 -3.38 -27.77
CA CYS A 34 -22.99 -3.89 -28.93
C CYS A 34 -23.05 -2.93 -30.12
N ASP A 35 -24.09 -2.10 -30.20
CA ASP A 35 -24.33 -1.17 -31.31
C ASP A 35 -23.69 0.21 -31.07
N ALA A 36 -23.11 0.44 -29.89
CA ALA A 36 -22.61 1.75 -29.48
C ALA A 36 -21.22 1.69 -28.85
N ASN A 37 -20.42 2.73 -29.10
CA ASN A 37 -19.17 3.00 -28.40
C ASN A 37 -19.31 4.20 -27.48
N ILE A 38 -18.74 4.10 -26.27
CA ILE A 38 -18.70 5.21 -25.31
C ILE A 38 -17.34 5.90 -25.45
N ILE A 39 -17.32 7.06 -26.10
CA ILE A 39 -16.13 7.92 -26.15
C ILE A 39 -16.27 9.02 -25.11
N VAL A 40 -15.25 9.20 -24.27
CA VAL A 40 -15.24 10.15 -23.16
C VAL A 40 -14.24 11.26 -23.45
N GLU A 41 -14.73 12.47 -23.69
CA GLU A 41 -13.92 13.69 -23.68
C GLU A 41 -14.01 14.31 -22.28
N THR A 42 -12.90 14.38 -21.54
CA THR A 42 -12.95 14.86 -20.15
C THR A 42 -11.74 15.72 -19.73
N ALA A 43 -12.01 16.73 -18.91
CA ALA A 43 -11.01 17.52 -18.21
C ALA A 43 -10.38 16.81 -17.00
N SER A 44 -11.02 15.77 -16.46
CA SER A 44 -10.66 15.19 -15.17
C SER A 44 -9.62 14.06 -15.23
N ALA A 45 -9.52 13.36 -16.37
CA ALA A 45 -8.56 12.27 -16.56
C ALA A 45 -7.14 12.79 -16.86
N ARG A 46 -6.17 12.42 -16.01
CA ARG A 46 -4.78 12.91 -16.10
C ARG A 46 -3.70 11.91 -15.71
N ASP A 47 -4.06 10.85 -14.99
CA ASP A 47 -3.14 9.79 -14.57
C ASP A 47 -3.67 8.41 -14.98
N PRO A 48 -2.84 7.36 -15.00
CA PRO A 48 -3.25 6.04 -15.47
C PRO A 48 -4.46 5.44 -14.73
N HIS A 49 -4.66 5.78 -13.45
CA HIS A 49 -5.79 5.25 -12.68
C HIS A 49 -7.11 5.83 -13.18
N HIS A 50 -7.16 7.12 -13.48
CA HIS A 50 -8.38 7.74 -14.04
C HIS A 50 -8.79 7.09 -15.36
N PHE A 51 -7.82 6.77 -16.22
CA PHE A 51 -8.10 6.04 -17.46
C PHE A 51 -8.56 4.62 -17.20
N ALA A 52 -7.89 3.91 -16.29
CA ALA A 52 -8.25 2.55 -15.91
C ALA A 52 -9.69 2.47 -15.39
N VAL A 53 -10.10 3.41 -14.52
CA VAL A 53 -11.47 3.53 -14.00
C VAL A 53 -12.47 3.69 -15.15
N LEU A 54 -12.27 4.69 -16.02
CA LEU A 54 -13.18 4.93 -17.15
C LEU A 54 -13.29 3.71 -18.09
N LEU A 55 -12.17 3.06 -18.40
CA LEU A 55 -12.15 1.84 -19.22
C LEU A 55 -12.85 0.67 -18.53
N GLY A 56 -12.54 0.44 -17.25
CA GLY A 56 -13.13 -0.64 -16.46
C GLY A 56 -14.64 -0.50 -16.26
N PHE A 57 -15.17 0.72 -16.36
CA PHE A 57 -16.62 0.99 -16.38
C PHE A 57 -17.24 1.08 -17.78
N GLY A 58 -16.48 0.89 -18.85
CA GLY A 58 -17.01 0.65 -20.19
C GLY A 58 -16.72 1.71 -21.24
N ALA A 59 -15.91 2.72 -20.93
CA ALA A 59 -15.39 3.63 -21.96
C ALA A 59 -14.62 2.83 -23.04
N THR A 60 -14.86 3.16 -24.31
CA THR A 60 -14.12 2.61 -25.45
C THR A 60 -12.86 3.43 -25.71
N ALA A 61 -12.94 4.76 -25.61
CA ALA A 61 -11.81 5.67 -25.82
C ALA A 61 -11.95 6.91 -24.95
N ILE A 62 -10.82 7.51 -24.60
CA ILE A 62 -10.75 8.65 -23.68
C ILE A 62 -9.89 9.74 -24.32
N TYR A 63 -10.45 10.94 -24.44
CA TYR A 63 -9.75 12.13 -24.87
C TYR A 63 -9.59 13.11 -23.67
N PRO A 64 -8.42 13.13 -23.03
CA PRO A 64 -8.15 13.93 -21.82
C PRO A 64 -7.81 15.38 -22.19
N TYR A 65 -8.74 16.12 -22.79
CA TYR A 65 -8.41 17.40 -23.45
C TYR A 65 -7.67 18.38 -22.52
N LEU A 66 -8.10 18.55 -21.27
CA LEU A 66 -7.47 19.52 -20.36
C LEU A 66 -6.05 19.11 -19.96
N ALA A 67 -5.73 17.81 -19.90
CA ALA A 67 -4.35 17.37 -19.67
C ALA A 67 -3.45 17.78 -20.84
N TYR A 68 -3.93 17.63 -22.08
CA TYR A 68 -3.19 18.07 -23.27
C TYR A 68 -3.04 19.60 -23.32
N GLU A 69 -4.10 20.35 -23.03
CA GLU A 69 -4.04 21.83 -22.96
C GLU A 69 -3.07 22.31 -21.87
N THR A 70 -3.04 21.63 -20.72
CA THR A 70 -2.10 21.94 -19.63
C THR A 70 -0.66 21.71 -20.07
N LEU A 71 -0.39 20.60 -20.75
CA LEU A 71 0.94 20.30 -21.28
C LEU A 71 1.37 21.30 -22.35
N ALA A 72 0.45 21.71 -23.24
CA ALA A 72 0.72 22.73 -24.23
C ALA A 72 1.13 24.05 -23.56
N LYS A 73 0.37 24.46 -22.53
CA LYS A 73 0.69 25.68 -21.78
C LYS A 73 2.05 25.62 -21.08
N LEU A 74 2.45 24.45 -20.58
CA LEU A 74 3.78 24.26 -19.97
C LEU A 74 4.91 24.37 -20.99
N VAL A 75 4.68 23.97 -22.24
CA VAL A 75 5.61 24.18 -23.35
C VAL A 75 5.69 25.66 -23.72
N ASP A 76 4.55 26.35 -23.86
CA ASP A 76 4.48 27.79 -24.15
C ASP A 76 5.28 28.61 -23.14
N ASN A 77 5.12 28.27 -21.86
CA ASN A 77 5.76 28.95 -20.73
C ASN A 77 7.22 28.51 -20.52
N LYS A 78 7.77 27.64 -21.37
CA LYS A 78 9.14 27.08 -21.26
C LYS A 78 9.42 26.32 -19.96
N ALA A 79 8.38 25.86 -19.27
CA ALA A 79 8.54 24.95 -18.13
C ALA A 79 8.94 23.53 -18.59
N ILE A 80 8.59 23.16 -19.82
CA ILE A 80 9.06 21.96 -20.50
C ILE A 80 9.77 22.37 -21.79
N ASP A 81 11.07 22.10 -21.86
CA ASP A 81 11.89 22.44 -23.03
C ASP A 81 11.87 21.30 -24.08
N LYS A 82 10.71 21.08 -24.70
CA LYS A 82 10.48 20.10 -25.78
C LYS A 82 9.33 20.53 -26.69
N GLU A 83 9.38 20.09 -27.95
CA GLU A 83 8.29 20.28 -28.93
C GLU A 83 6.96 19.66 -28.47
N TYR A 84 5.83 20.32 -28.81
CA TYR A 84 4.48 19.85 -28.41
C TYR A 84 4.25 18.39 -28.73
N ARG A 85 4.56 17.96 -29.97
CA ARG A 85 4.35 16.58 -30.42
C ARG A 85 5.10 15.58 -29.53
N ALA A 86 6.33 15.89 -29.15
CA ALA A 86 7.13 15.03 -28.28
C ALA A 86 6.51 14.94 -26.88
N VAL A 87 6.06 16.07 -26.31
CA VAL A 87 5.41 16.11 -25.00
C VAL A 87 4.11 15.30 -24.98
N MET A 88 3.22 15.48 -25.97
CA MET A 88 1.96 14.75 -26.04
C MET A 88 2.15 13.24 -26.24
N LEU A 89 3.13 12.84 -27.07
CA LEU A 89 3.49 11.44 -27.25
C LEU A 89 4.07 10.83 -25.96
N ASN A 90 4.93 11.56 -25.25
CA ASN A 90 5.49 11.10 -23.98
C ASN A 90 4.41 10.92 -22.92
N TYR A 91 3.46 11.85 -22.80
CA TYR A 91 2.31 11.72 -21.91
C TYR A 91 1.48 10.47 -22.26
N ARG A 92 1.11 10.30 -23.54
CA ARG A 92 0.36 9.11 -23.99
C ARG A 92 1.10 7.81 -23.69
N ASN A 93 2.41 7.77 -23.94
CA ASN A 93 3.25 6.60 -23.65
C ASN A 93 3.32 6.32 -22.14
N GLY A 94 3.37 7.36 -21.30
CA GLY A 94 3.29 7.25 -19.84
C GLY A 94 1.96 6.66 -19.38
N ILE A 95 0.83 7.14 -19.93
CA ILE A 95 -0.50 6.59 -19.66
C ILE A 95 -0.57 5.12 -20.10
N ASN A 96 -0.12 4.78 -21.31
CA ASN A 96 -0.12 3.40 -21.80
C ASN A 96 0.71 2.46 -20.89
N LYS A 97 1.92 2.87 -20.49
CA LYS A 97 2.73 2.10 -19.54
C LYS A 97 2.02 1.91 -18.20
N GLY A 98 1.36 2.95 -17.70
CA GLY A 98 0.57 2.87 -16.48
C GLY A 98 -0.65 1.95 -16.60
N LEU A 99 -1.34 1.95 -17.74
CA LEU A 99 -2.46 1.04 -18.01
C LEU A 99 -1.99 -0.41 -18.10
N TYR A 100 -0.92 -0.72 -18.85
CA TYR A 100 -0.33 -2.05 -18.87
C TYR A 100 0.00 -2.53 -17.47
N LYS A 101 0.55 -1.63 -16.66
CA LYS A 101 0.90 -1.92 -15.28
C LYS A 101 -0.30 -2.16 -14.37
N ILE A 102 -1.42 -1.45 -14.56
CA ILE A 102 -2.65 -1.69 -13.78
C ILE A 102 -3.27 -3.04 -14.18
N MET A 103 -3.37 -3.33 -15.48
CA MET A 103 -3.95 -4.59 -15.96
C MET A 103 -3.11 -5.80 -15.53
N SER A 104 -1.78 -5.69 -15.58
CA SER A 104 -0.89 -6.79 -15.21
C SER A 104 -0.97 -7.16 -13.73
N LYS A 105 -1.45 -6.27 -12.84
CA LYS A 105 -1.65 -6.59 -11.41
C LYS A 105 -2.63 -7.74 -11.21
N MET A 106 -3.58 -7.90 -12.12
CA MET A 106 -4.59 -8.96 -12.11
C MET A 106 -4.32 -10.03 -13.18
N GLY A 107 -3.12 -10.02 -13.79
CA GLY A 107 -2.77 -10.96 -14.88
C GLY A 107 -3.52 -10.71 -16.20
N ILE A 108 -4.09 -9.53 -16.42
CA ILE A 108 -4.85 -9.22 -17.63
C ILE A 108 -3.92 -8.68 -18.73
N SER A 109 -3.92 -9.35 -19.87
CA SER A 109 -3.03 -9.02 -21.00
C SER A 109 -3.65 -8.09 -22.05
N THR A 110 -4.98 -7.95 -22.10
CA THR A 110 -5.64 -7.16 -23.14
C THR A 110 -6.61 -6.12 -22.58
N ILE A 111 -6.62 -4.95 -23.21
CA ILE A 111 -7.57 -3.87 -22.89
C ILE A 111 -9.02 -4.27 -23.16
N ALA A 112 -9.24 -5.17 -24.13
CA ALA A 112 -10.55 -5.67 -24.48
C ALA A 112 -11.18 -6.47 -23.31
N SER A 113 -10.39 -7.31 -22.65
CA SER A 113 -10.79 -8.04 -21.45
C SER A 113 -10.89 -7.14 -20.21
N TYR A 114 -10.03 -6.11 -20.11
CA TYR A 114 -10.06 -5.19 -18.98
C TYR A 114 -11.27 -4.25 -19.01
N ARG A 115 -11.72 -3.83 -20.19
CA ARG A 115 -12.88 -2.96 -20.34
C ARG A 115 -14.13 -3.67 -19.80
N CYS A 116 -14.94 -2.95 -19.02
CA CYS A 116 -16.10 -3.51 -18.30
C CYS A 116 -15.78 -4.56 -17.22
N SER A 117 -14.50 -4.78 -16.87
CA SER A 117 -14.12 -5.77 -15.85
C SER A 117 -14.50 -5.39 -14.43
N LYS A 118 -14.66 -4.07 -14.16
CA LYS A 118 -15.04 -3.52 -12.84
C LYS A 118 -14.13 -3.98 -11.69
N LEU A 119 -12.85 -4.24 -11.97
CA LEU A 119 -11.86 -4.69 -10.99
C LEU A 119 -11.38 -3.55 -10.09
N PHE A 120 -12.30 -3.05 -9.28
CA PHE A 120 -12.11 -2.00 -8.29
C PHE A 120 -12.90 -2.34 -7.03
N GLU A 121 -12.53 -1.70 -5.92
CA GLU A 121 -13.37 -1.60 -4.74
C GLU A 121 -13.80 -0.15 -4.53
N ALA A 122 -15.09 0.05 -4.25
CA ALA A 122 -15.62 1.32 -3.81
C ALA A 122 -15.64 1.39 -2.27
N VAL A 123 -14.80 2.26 -1.71
CA VAL A 123 -14.76 2.53 -0.27
C VAL A 123 -15.36 3.91 -0.01
N GLY A 124 -16.49 3.96 0.70
CA GLY A 124 -17.13 5.23 1.07
C GLY A 124 -18.09 5.81 0.04
N LEU A 125 -18.66 4.98 -0.85
CA LEU A 125 -19.74 5.39 -1.76
C LEU A 125 -21.08 4.88 -1.25
N HIS A 126 -22.09 5.75 -1.19
CA HIS A 126 -23.45 5.33 -0.85
C HIS A 126 -23.98 4.31 -1.87
N ARG A 127 -24.93 3.47 -1.42
CA ARG A 127 -25.54 2.44 -2.27
C ARG A 127 -26.20 3.04 -3.51
N ASP A 128 -26.91 4.16 -3.39
CA ASP A 128 -27.57 4.79 -4.54
C ASP A 128 -26.58 5.16 -5.66
N VAL A 129 -25.38 5.62 -5.30
CA VAL A 129 -24.32 5.95 -6.26
C VAL A 129 -23.73 4.67 -6.84
N SER A 130 -23.38 3.71 -5.98
CA SER A 130 -22.80 2.44 -6.41
C SER A 130 -23.74 1.63 -7.32
N ASP A 131 -25.02 1.57 -6.99
CA ASP A 131 -26.03 0.79 -7.73
C ASP A 131 -26.36 1.43 -9.08
N LEU A 132 -26.48 2.77 -9.13
CA LEU A 132 -26.79 3.47 -10.38
C LEU A 132 -25.56 3.59 -11.29
N CYS A 133 -24.41 3.96 -10.74
CA CYS A 133 -23.25 4.35 -11.52
C CYS A 133 -22.16 3.28 -11.60
N PHE A 134 -22.07 2.36 -10.64
CA PHE A 134 -20.95 1.44 -10.52
C PHE A 134 -21.41 -0.01 -10.25
N GLN A 135 -22.57 -0.38 -10.80
CA GLN A 135 -23.22 -1.67 -10.53
C GLN A 135 -22.27 -2.86 -10.68
N GLY A 136 -22.18 -3.70 -9.66
CA GLY A 136 -21.31 -4.89 -9.62
C GLY A 136 -19.92 -4.66 -9.05
N VAL A 137 -19.57 -3.43 -8.66
CA VAL A 137 -18.37 -3.15 -7.86
C VAL A 137 -18.61 -3.53 -6.41
N VAL A 138 -17.60 -4.12 -5.77
CA VAL A 138 -17.66 -4.41 -4.34
C VAL A 138 -17.62 -3.10 -3.56
N SER A 139 -18.58 -2.91 -2.64
CA SER A 139 -18.58 -1.81 -1.68
C SER A 139 -18.99 -2.32 -0.30
N ARG A 140 -17.98 -2.52 0.56
CA ARG A 140 -18.16 -3.08 1.92
C ARG A 140 -18.60 -2.03 2.93
N ILE A 141 -18.25 -0.76 2.67
CA ILE A 141 -18.61 0.38 3.52
C ILE A 141 -19.20 1.50 2.67
N GLY A 142 -20.42 1.91 3.04
CA GLY A 142 -21.12 3.03 2.41
C GLY A 142 -20.49 4.38 2.78
N GLY A 143 -20.96 5.45 2.15
CA GLY A 143 -20.50 6.80 2.45
C GLY A 143 -21.26 7.84 1.64
N ALA A 144 -20.53 8.64 0.86
CA ALA A 144 -21.04 9.81 0.17
C ALA A 144 -22.11 9.45 -0.89
N GLY A 145 -23.23 10.17 -0.85
CA GLY A 145 -24.32 10.10 -1.83
C GLY A 145 -24.21 11.17 -2.93
N PHE A 146 -25.20 11.24 -3.80
CA PHE A 146 -25.23 12.23 -4.88
C PHE A 146 -25.22 13.68 -4.38
N ASP A 147 -25.91 13.95 -3.27
CA ASP A 147 -25.97 15.29 -2.68
C ASP A 147 -24.60 15.75 -2.16
N ASP A 148 -23.81 14.84 -1.56
CA ASP A 148 -22.45 15.13 -1.11
C ASP A 148 -21.54 15.48 -2.29
N PHE A 149 -21.57 14.68 -3.37
CA PHE A 149 -20.79 14.95 -4.58
C PHE A 149 -21.24 16.26 -5.26
N GLN A 150 -22.53 16.54 -5.29
CA GLN A 150 -23.05 17.81 -5.79
C GLN A 150 -22.54 18.98 -4.95
N GLN A 151 -22.55 18.85 -3.63
CA GLN A 151 -22.07 19.88 -2.72
C GLN A 151 -20.56 20.14 -2.88
N ASP A 152 -19.76 19.09 -3.07
CA ASP A 152 -18.33 19.22 -3.38
C ASP A 152 -18.09 19.93 -4.72
N LEU A 153 -18.85 19.59 -5.75
CA LEU A 153 -18.78 20.27 -7.04
C LEU A 153 -19.22 21.74 -6.95
N LEU A 154 -20.22 22.07 -6.14
CA LEU A 154 -20.62 23.46 -5.86
C LEU A 154 -19.49 24.23 -5.16
N ASN A 155 -18.86 23.63 -4.15
CA ASN A 155 -17.74 24.22 -3.41
C ASN A 155 -16.53 24.47 -4.33
N LEU A 156 -16.21 23.49 -5.18
CA LEU A 156 -15.14 23.59 -6.16
C LEU A 156 -15.46 24.66 -7.22
N SER A 157 -16.68 24.67 -7.75
CA SER A 157 -17.12 25.65 -8.75
C SER A 157 -17.03 27.08 -8.21
N LYS A 158 -17.55 27.33 -7.00
CA LYS A 158 -17.43 28.64 -6.33
C LYS A 158 -15.99 29.12 -6.25
N ARG A 159 -15.05 28.22 -5.93
CA ARG A 159 -13.60 28.54 -5.90
C ARG A 159 -13.03 28.79 -7.29
N ALA A 160 -13.35 27.94 -8.26
CA ALA A 160 -12.78 27.98 -9.61
C ALA A 160 -13.07 29.30 -10.36
N TRP A 161 -14.20 29.96 -10.06
CA TRP A 161 -14.57 31.23 -10.68
C TRP A 161 -14.02 32.48 -9.98
N LEU A 162 -13.30 32.33 -8.86
CA LEU A 162 -12.65 33.43 -8.17
C LEU A 162 -11.28 33.69 -8.80
N ALA A 163 -11.21 34.65 -9.73
CA ALA A 163 -9.97 35.00 -10.46
C ALA A 163 -8.77 35.28 -9.54
N ARG A 164 -9.01 35.80 -8.32
CA ARG A 164 -7.97 36.09 -7.32
C ARG A 164 -7.40 34.88 -6.59
N LYS A 165 -7.99 33.69 -6.75
CA LYS A 165 -7.52 32.46 -6.09
C LYS A 165 -6.81 31.57 -7.11
N PRO A 166 -5.48 31.47 -7.08
CA PRO A 166 -4.75 30.54 -7.95
C PRO A 166 -4.99 29.07 -7.52
N LEU A 167 -4.50 28.14 -8.34
CA LEU A 167 -4.43 26.73 -7.97
C LEU A 167 -3.53 26.55 -6.74
N ASP A 168 -4.00 25.74 -5.79
CA ASP A 168 -3.21 25.35 -4.63
C ASP A 168 -2.12 24.36 -5.06
N GLN A 169 -0.98 24.38 -4.36
CA GLN A 169 0.11 23.41 -4.55
C GLN A 169 -0.38 21.99 -4.24
N GLY A 170 -1.23 21.84 -3.22
CA GLY A 170 -1.71 20.56 -2.70
C GLY A 170 -0.63 19.77 -1.95
N GLY A 171 -1.06 19.06 -0.92
CA GLY A 171 -0.28 18.19 -0.05
C GLY A 171 -0.48 16.69 -0.32
N LEU A 172 -1.37 16.27 -1.24
CA LEU A 172 -1.72 14.85 -1.43
C LEU A 172 -0.52 13.88 -1.51
N LEU A 173 0.55 14.26 -2.22
CA LEU A 173 1.73 13.39 -2.43
C LEU A 173 2.81 13.55 -1.35
N LYS A 174 3.01 14.77 -0.87
CA LYS A 174 4.00 15.15 0.14
C LYS A 174 3.38 16.20 1.05
N TYR A 175 3.67 16.10 2.34
CA TYR A 175 3.19 17.06 3.32
C TYR A 175 3.51 18.50 2.90
N VAL A 176 2.47 19.34 2.91
CA VAL A 176 2.55 20.79 2.77
C VAL A 176 1.81 21.38 3.96
N HIS A 177 2.43 22.35 4.64
CA HIS A 177 1.81 22.98 5.79
C HIS A 177 0.50 23.67 5.38
N GLY A 178 -0.59 23.38 6.11
CA GLY A 178 -1.93 23.87 5.79
C GLY A 178 -2.65 23.13 4.65
N GLY A 179 -2.01 22.13 4.02
CA GLY A 179 -2.62 21.27 3.00
C GLY A 179 -3.32 20.04 3.59
N GLU A 180 -3.41 18.96 2.81
CA GLU A 180 -4.01 17.70 3.26
C GLU A 180 -3.31 17.12 4.48
N TYR A 181 -4.09 16.47 5.37
CA TYR A 181 -3.55 15.82 6.56
C TYR A 181 -2.71 14.59 6.19
N HIS A 182 -1.59 14.42 6.89
CA HIS A 182 -0.75 13.22 6.81
C HIS A 182 -0.64 12.56 8.18
N ALA A 183 -0.86 11.24 8.23
CA ALA A 183 -0.69 10.45 9.44
C ALA A 183 0.75 10.45 10.00
N TYR A 184 1.74 10.75 9.15
CA TYR A 184 3.10 11.09 9.55
C TYR A 184 3.41 12.52 9.09
N ASN A 185 2.96 13.48 9.88
CA ASN A 185 3.29 14.90 9.74
C ASN A 185 4.48 15.28 10.64
N PRO A 186 5.05 16.49 10.53
CA PRO A 186 6.22 16.90 11.30
C PRO A 186 6.03 16.80 12.82
N ASP A 187 4.84 17.08 13.36
CA ASP A 187 4.59 17.02 14.80
C ASP A 187 4.60 15.58 15.32
N VAL A 188 3.96 14.65 14.59
CA VAL A 188 3.99 13.22 14.89
C VAL A 188 5.41 12.67 14.80
N VAL A 189 6.18 13.06 13.78
CA VAL A 189 7.58 12.63 13.61
C VAL A 189 8.47 13.15 14.74
N ARG A 190 8.35 14.45 15.08
CA ARG A 190 9.16 15.09 16.13
C ARG A 190 8.86 14.50 17.50
N THR A 191 7.58 14.37 17.86
CA THR A 191 7.18 13.85 19.18
C THR A 191 7.53 12.38 19.37
N LEU A 192 7.43 11.55 18.31
CA LEU A 192 7.90 10.17 18.38
C LEU A 192 9.42 10.10 18.61
N GLN A 193 10.19 10.92 17.89
CA GLN A 193 11.65 10.98 18.06
C GLN A 193 12.04 11.46 19.45
N GLN A 194 11.34 12.46 19.98
CA GLN A 194 11.55 12.94 21.33
C GLN A 194 11.27 11.83 22.35
N ALA A 195 10.13 11.14 22.25
CA ALA A 195 9.75 10.07 23.17
C ALA A 195 10.77 8.93 23.23
N VAL A 196 11.32 8.50 22.08
CA VAL A 196 12.32 7.42 22.07
C VAL A 196 13.73 7.89 22.50
N GLN A 197 14.02 9.19 22.42
CA GLN A 197 15.30 9.76 22.84
C GLN A 197 15.33 10.07 24.33
N SER A 198 14.24 10.60 24.89
CA SER A 198 14.14 10.90 26.31
C SER A 198 13.91 9.65 27.15
N GLY A 199 13.17 8.67 26.63
CA GLY A 199 12.76 7.49 27.39
C GLY A 199 11.60 7.76 28.37
N GLU A 200 11.11 8.99 28.43
CA GLU A 200 10.07 9.41 29.37
C GLU A 200 8.67 9.09 28.83
N TYR A 201 7.86 8.43 29.64
CA TYR A 201 6.49 8.05 29.24
C TYR A 201 5.60 9.27 28.96
N GLY A 202 5.83 10.39 29.64
CA GLY A 202 5.10 11.65 29.39
C GLY A 202 5.28 12.17 27.96
N ASP A 203 6.47 12.02 27.37
CA ASP A 203 6.71 12.40 25.97
C ASP A 203 6.00 11.44 25.00
N TYR A 204 5.96 10.14 25.33
CA TYR A 204 5.16 9.18 24.57
C TYR A 204 3.66 9.51 24.61
N GLN A 205 3.13 9.94 25.75
CA GLN A 205 1.73 10.35 25.87
C GLN A 205 1.40 11.56 24.99
N GLN A 206 2.32 12.52 24.82
CA GLN A 206 2.14 13.63 23.88
C GLN A 206 2.06 13.13 22.42
N TYR A 207 2.97 12.24 22.02
CA TYR A 207 2.91 11.58 20.71
C TYR A 207 1.58 10.81 20.53
N ALA A 208 1.21 9.98 21.50
CA ALA A 208 0.01 9.15 21.44
C ALA A 208 -1.25 10.02 21.33
N LYS A 209 -1.30 11.16 22.04
CA LYS A 209 -2.39 12.13 21.95
C LYS A 209 -2.55 12.68 20.54
N LEU A 210 -1.46 13.12 19.90
CA LEU A 210 -1.48 13.61 18.51
C LEU A 210 -1.97 12.57 17.51
N VAL A 211 -1.68 11.29 17.77
CA VAL A 211 -2.09 10.19 16.89
C VAL A 211 -3.53 9.76 17.16
N ASN A 212 -3.96 9.68 18.42
CA ASN A 212 -5.26 9.11 18.82
C ASN A 212 -6.40 10.14 18.81
N GLU A 213 -6.11 11.43 19.00
CA GLU A 213 -7.12 12.51 19.03
C GLU A 213 -7.17 13.32 17.72
N ARG A 214 -6.56 12.81 16.65
CA ARG A 214 -6.62 13.44 15.32
C ARG A 214 -8.05 13.39 14.75
N PRO A 215 -8.39 14.29 13.82
CA PRO A 215 -9.56 14.10 12.96
C PRO A 215 -9.48 12.76 12.22
N ALA A 216 -10.63 12.15 11.95
CA ALA A 216 -10.69 10.84 11.31
C ALA A 216 -9.91 10.82 9.98
N ALA A 217 -8.86 10.00 9.94
CA ALA A 217 -7.99 9.84 8.77
C ALA A 217 -7.97 8.39 8.26
N THR A 218 -8.37 7.43 9.10
CA THR A 218 -8.46 6.00 8.82
C THR A 218 -9.75 5.42 9.42
N LEU A 219 -10.20 4.27 8.94
CA LEU A 219 -11.46 3.66 9.41
C LEU A 219 -11.45 3.39 10.91
N ARG A 220 -10.33 2.93 11.46
CA ARG A 220 -10.17 2.73 12.90
C ARG A 220 -10.31 4.01 13.74
N ASP A 221 -10.14 5.20 13.16
CA ASP A 221 -10.39 6.46 13.90
C ASP A 221 -11.88 6.68 14.17
N LEU A 222 -12.77 6.04 13.40
CA LEU A 222 -14.22 6.08 13.59
C LEU A 222 -14.72 5.08 14.63
N LEU A 223 -13.83 4.23 15.16
CA LEU A 223 -14.16 3.19 16.13
C LEU A 223 -13.73 3.62 17.53
N ALA A 224 -14.68 3.68 18.46
CA ALA A 224 -14.40 3.82 19.89
C ALA A 224 -14.28 2.43 20.54
N VAL A 225 -13.30 2.27 21.44
CA VAL A 225 -13.24 1.09 22.31
C VAL A 225 -14.16 1.37 23.49
N THR A 226 -15.16 0.53 23.69
CA THR A 226 -16.04 0.59 24.85
C THR A 226 -15.57 -0.47 25.84
N PRO A 227 -14.95 -0.08 26.98
CA PRO A 227 -14.59 -1.03 28.02
C PRO A 227 -15.84 -1.73 28.54
N ASP A 228 -15.74 -3.05 28.74
CA ASP A 228 -16.75 -3.85 29.43
C ASP A 228 -16.14 -4.43 30.71
N GLY A 229 -16.92 -4.50 31.78
CA GLY A 229 -16.50 -4.99 33.08
C GLY A 229 -15.74 -3.99 33.97
N THR A 230 -15.22 -4.51 35.09
CA THR A 230 -14.46 -3.74 36.08
C THR A 230 -13.01 -3.56 35.65
N THR A 231 -12.46 -2.37 35.89
CA THR A 231 -11.03 -2.10 35.68
C THR A 231 -10.18 -3.06 36.52
N VAL A 232 -9.16 -3.67 35.90
CA VAL A 232 -8.18 -4.53 36.58
C VAL A 232 -6.93 -3.73 36.95
N SER A 233 -6.16 -4.23 37.93
CA SER A 233 -4.85 -3.66 38.23
C SER A 233 -3.89 -3.88 37.06
N LEU A 234 -2.95 -2.97 36.84
CA LEU A 234 -1.88 -3.17 35.85
C LEU A 234 -0.99 -4.37 36.20
N GLU A 235 -0.92 -4.75 37.47
CA GLU A 235 -0.18 -5.93 37.94
C GLU A 235 -0.83 -7.25 37.50
N ASP A 236 -2.14 -7.24 37.23
CA ASP A 236 -2.89 -8.40 36.73
C ASP A 236 -2.82 -8.53 35.20
N VAL A 237 -2.28 -7.52 34.51
CA VAL A 237 -2.12 -7.52 33.05
C VAL A 237 -0.87 -8.31 32.67
N GLU A 238 -0.97 -9.07 31.58
CA GLU A 238 0.16 -9.79 30.99
C GLU A 238 1.39 -8.87 30.83
N PRO A 239 2.59 -9.29 31.28
CA PRO A 239 3.77 -8.44 31.29
C PRO A 239 4.22 -8.08 29.87
N ALA A 240 4.83 -6.90 29.72
CA ALA A 240 5.25 -6.38 28.43
C ALA A 240 6.18 -7.33 27.64
N SER A 241 7.00 -8.13 28.33
CA SER A 241 7.88 -9.14 27.73
C SER A 241 7.13 -10.20 26.91
N GLU A 242 5.88 -10.50 27.27
CA GLU A 242 5.04 -11.44 26.50
C GLU A 242 4.35 -10.74 25.32
N LEU A 243 4.08 -9.44 25.43
CA LEU A 243 3.53 -8.62 24.34
C LEU A 243 4.55 -8.44 23.21
N PHE A 244 5.83 -8.23 23.52
CA PHE A 244 6.88 -8.02 22.52
C PHE A 244 7.05 -9.19 21.55
N LYS A 245 6.75 -10.42 22.00
CA LYS A 245 6.75 -11.63 21.15
C LYS A 245 5.71 -11.57 20.02
N ARG A 246 4.72 -10.68 20.13
CA ARG A 246 3.67 -10.44 19.13
C ARG A 246 4.03 -9.30 18.18
N PHE A 247 5.15 -8.60 18.40
CA PHE A 247 5.57 -7.47 17.59
C PHE A 247 6.71 -7.86 16.66
N ASP A 248 6.55 -7.45 15.40
CA ASP A 248 7.58 -7.62 14.39
C ASP A 248 7.93 -6.27 13.75
N THR A 249 9.21 -6.03 13.45
CA THR A 249 9.53 -4.97 12.47
C THR A 249 9.23 -5.52 11.07
N ALA A 250 8.41 -4.81 10.31
CA ALA A 250 7.95 -5.24 9.00
C ALA A 250 9.11 -5.45 8.01
N ALA A 251 8.87 -6.30 7.01
CA ALA A 251 9.83 -6.61 5.95
C ALA A 251 10.32 -5.37 5.20
N MET A 252 11.58 -4.98 5.43
CA MET A 252 12.25 -3.88 4.73
C MET A 252 13.63 -4.35 4.30
N SER A 253 13.90 -4.34 3.00
CA SER A 253 15.11 -4.98 2.46
C SER A 253 16.38 -4.18 2.76
N ILE A 254 17.46 -4.91 3.01
CA ILE A 254 18.81 -4.36 2.88
C ILE A 254 19.01 -3.88 1.43
N GLY A 255 19.49 -2.65 1.27
CA GLY A 255 19.52 -1.91 0.01
C GLY A 255 18.38 -0.88 -0.11
N ALA A 256 17.16 -1.21 0.32
CA ALA A 256 16.17 -0.16 0.57
C ALA A 256 16.59 0.66 1.80
N LEU A 257 16.90 -0.04 2.89
CA LEU A 257 17.55 0.51 4.08
C LEU A 257 19.07 0.42 3.98
N SER A 258 19.77 1.24 4.76
CA SER A 258 21.21 1.05 4.99
C SER A 258 21.46 -0.20 5.85
N PRO A 259 22.68 -0.78 5.81
CA PRO A 259 23.05 -1.90 6.67
C PRO A 259 22.86 -1.57 8.16
N GLU A 260 23.23 -0.36 8.59
CA GLU A 260 23.13 0.09 9.99
C GLU A 260 21.68 0.13 10.45
N ALA A 261 20.78 0.70 9.65
CA ALA A 261 19.37 0.75 9.98
C ALA A 261 18.74 -0.66 10.01
N HIS A 262 19.16 -1.54 9.10
CA HIS A 262 18.64 -2.92 9.03
C HIS A 262 19.10 -3.77 10.22
N GLU A 263 20.38 -3.68 10.58
CA GLU A 263 20.94 -4.37 11.75
C GLU A 263 20.40 -3.83 13.06
N ALA A 264 20.24 -2.50 13.19
CA ALA A 264 19.68 -1.88 14.40
C ALA A 264 18.26 -2.38 14.72
N LEU A 265 17.43 -2.58 13.70
CA LEU A 265 16.10 -3.19 13.90
C LEU A 265 16.20 -4.63 14.39
N ALA A 266 17.10 -5.42 13.81
CA ALA A 266 17.24 -6.82 14.20
C ALA A 266 17.76 -6.94 15.65
N GLU A 267 18.76 -6.16 16.00
CA GLU A 267 19.31 -6.11 17.35
C GLU A 267 18.26 -5.66 18.36
N ALA A 268 17.49 -4.62 18.06
CA ALA A 268 16.41 -4.15 18.94
C ALA A 268 15.36 -5.24 19.18
N MET A 269 14.86 -5.88 18.11
CA MET A 269 13.80 -6.87 18.23
C MET A 269 14.25 -8.14 18.94
N ASN A 270 15.45 -8.62 18.64
CA ASN A 270 16.01 -9.80 19.31
C ASN A 270 16.26 -9.53 20.80
N SER A 271 16.68 -8.32 21.17
CA SER A 271 16.91 -7.94 22.57
C SER A 271 15.63 -7.90 23.40
N ILE A 272 14.48 -7.57 22.80
CA ILE A 272 13.18 -7.53 23.49
C ILE A 272 12.34 -8.81 23.30
N GLY A 273 12.88 -9.82 22.59
CA GLY A 273 12.19 -11.09 22.35
C GLY A 273 11.13 -11.09 21.24
N GLY A 274 11.01 -9.99 20.49
CA GLY A 274 10.19 -9.94 19.27
C GLY A 274 10.98 -10.43 18.05
N ASN A 275 10.51 -10.09 16.84
CA ASN A 275 11.21 -10.48 15.60
C ASN A 275 11.45 -9.31 14.65
N SER A 276 12.54 -9.39 13.89
CA SER A 276 12.72 -8.55 12.71
C SER A 276 12.66 -9.37 11.43
N ASN A 277 12.38 -8.70 10.32
CA ASN A 277 12.20 -9.33 9.02
C ASN A 277 13.23 -8.83 8.01
N SER A 278 13.95 -9.75 7.39
CA SER A 278 15.04 -9.46 6.44
C SER A 278 14.59 -8.65 5.22
N GLY A 279 13.33 -8.76 4.83
CA GLY A 279 12.82 -8.25 3.57
C GLY A 279 13.39 -8.97 2.34
N GLU A 280 13.07 -8.44 1.16
CA GLU A 280 13.36 -9.06 -0.14
C GLU A 280 14.84 -8.96 -0.60
N GLY A 281 15.77 -8.60 0.28
CA GLY A 281 17.14 -8.23 -0.10
C GLY A 281 18.22 -9.28 0.15
N GLY A 282 17.87 -10.44 0.71
CA GLY A 282 18.82 -11.35 1.32
C GLY A 282 19.28 -10.88 2.71
N GLU A 283 20.20 -11.63 3.31
CA GLU A 283 20.86 -11.23 4.55
C GLU A 283 22.32 -11.73 4.53
N ASP A 284 23.21 -10.96 5.14
CA ASP A 284 24.61 -11.31 5.23
C ASP A 284 24.82 -12.52 6.15
N PRO A 285 25.47 -13.60 5.69
CA PRO A 285 25.78 -14.74 6.55
C PRO A 285 26.59 -14.40 7.80
N ALA A 286 27.34 -13.29 7.81
CA ALA A 286 28.06 -12.82 9.00
C ALA A 286 27.13 -12.48 10.18
N ARG A 287 25.83 -12.27 9.93
CA ARG A 287 24.83 -11.99 10.97
C ARG A 287 24.27 -13.26 11.61
N TYR A 288 24.42 -14.41 10.97
CA TYR A 288 23.89 -15.67 11.48
C TYR A 288 24.57 -16.04 12.80
N GLY A 289 23.76 -16.50 13.78
CA GLY A 289 24.24 -16.79 15.13
C GLY A 289 24.59 -15.56 15.98
N THR A 290 24.35 -14.34 15.50
CA THR A 290 24.55 -13.09 16.27
C THR A 290 23.21 -12.47 16.67
N ASN A 291 23.23 -11.48 17.57
CA ASN A 291 22.04 -10.70 17.92
C ASN A 291 21.50 -9.84 16.76
N LYS A 292 22.21 -9.77 15.62
CA LYS A 292 21.81 -9.01 14.45
C LYS A 292 21.04 -9.85 13.41
N VAL A 293 20.82 -11.15 13.64
CA VAL A 293 20.08 -12.00 12.71
C VAL A 293 18.62 -11.57 12.62
N SER A 294 18.04 -11.50 11.42
CA SER A 294 16.57 -11.32 11.31
C SER A 294 15.85 -12.65 11.53
N ARG A 295 15.06 -12.81 12.58
CA ARG A 295 14.37 -14.09 12.86
C ARG A 295 13.32 -14.44 11.81
N ILE A 296 12.79 -13.45 11.09
CA ILE A 296 11.92 -13.66 9.93
C ILE A 296 12.74 -13.47 8.64
N LYS A 297 12.68 -14.47 7.76
CA LYS A 297 13.35 -14.48 6.47
C LYS A 297 12.33 -14.44 5.34
N GLN A 298 12.38 -13.41 4.50
CA GLN A 298 11.42 -13.29 3.40
C GLN A 298 11.86 -14.07 2.16
N VAL A 299 10.88 -14.70 1.49
CA VAL A 299 10.99 -15.29 0.15
C VAL A 299 10.03 -14.51 -0.75
N ALA A 300 10.60 -13.73 -1.66
CA ALA A 300 9.86 -12.89 -2.61
C ALA A 300 10.17 -13.30 -4.06
N SER A 301 9.41 -12.78 -5.02
CA SER A 301 9.48 -13.17 -6.45
C SER A 301 10.88 -13.15 -7.06
N GLY A 302 11.73 -12.20 -6.69
CA GLY A 302 13.11 -12.11 -7.19
C GLY A 302 14.09 -13.15 -6.62
N ARG A 303 13.71 -13.86 -5.55
CA ARG A 303 14.56 -14.83 -4.80
C ARG A 303 15.95 -14.32 -4.41
N PHE A 304 16.11 -12.99 -4.30
CA PHE A 304 17.39 -12.39 -3.95
C PHE A 304 17.89 -12.87 -2.58
N GLY A 305 19.10 -13.42 -2.56
CA GLY A 305 19.76 -13.92 -1.35
C GLY A 305 19.09 -15.15 -0.72
N VAL A 306 18.11 -15.78 -1.39
CA VAL A 306 17.45 -16.99 -0.89
C VAL A 306 18.37 -18.18 -1.14
N THR A 307 18.95 -18.71 -0.08
CA THR A 307 19.87 -19.86 -0.09
C THR A 307 19.48 -20.84 1.02
N PRO A 308 19.91 -22.12 1.00
CA PRO A 308 19.68 -23.04 2.10
C PRO A 308 20.16 -22.47 3.45
N ALA A 309 21.37 -21.89 3.49
CA ALA A 309 21.92 -21.25 4.68
C ALA A 309 21.05 -20.09 5.20
N TYR A 310 20.47 -19.29 4.31
CA TYR A 310 19.53 -18.23 4.67
C TYR A 310 18.23 -18.78 5.28
N LEU A 311 17.67 -19.84 4.68
CA LEU A 311 16.39 -20.44 5.10
C LEU A 311 16.49 -21.19 6.43
N VAL A 312 17.59 -21.89 6.69
CA VAL A 312 17.79 -22.63 7.96
C VAL A 312 18.06 -21.71 9.16
N ASN A 313 18.39 -20.44 8.93
CA ASN A 313 18.58 -19.42 9.97
C ASN A 313 17.32 -18.56 10.18
N ALA A 314 16.14 -19.12 9.89
CA ALA A 314 14.84 -18.49 10.08
C ALA A 314 14.05 -19.19 11.18
N ASP A 315 13.38 -18.42 12.03
CA ASP A 315 12.29 -18.92 12.89
C ASP A 315 10.95 -18.85 12.14
N VAL A 316 10.80 -17.86 11.25
CA VAL A 316 9.67 -17.72 10.35
C VAL A 316 10.17 -17.46 8.94
N ILE A 317 9.67 -18.21 7.96
CA ILE A 317 9.88 -17.91 6.54
C ILE A 317 8.62 -17.26 5.99
N GLN A 318 8.72 -16.02 5.52
CA GLN A 318 7.59 -15.28 4.97
C GLN A 318 7.59 -15.31 3.44
N ILE A 319 6.62 -15.99 2.85
CA ILE A 319 6.30 -15.90 1.43
C ILE A 319 5.60 -14.56 1.18
N LYS A 320 6.25 -13.67 0.43
CA LYS A 320 5.74 -12.34 0.11
C LYS A 320 4.99 -12.36 -1.21
N VAL A 321 3.69 -12.68 -1.15
CA VAL A 321 2.81 -12.58 -2.33
C VAL A 321 2.62 -11.12 -2.74
N ALA A 322 2.40 -10.22 -1.77
CA ALA A 322 2.19 -8.80 -2.05
C ALA A 322 2.60 -7.88 -0.90
N GLN A 323 2.57 -6.57 -1.15
CA GLN A 323 2.73 -5.53 -0.12
C GLN A 323 1.74 -4.37 -0.37
N GLY A 324 1.24 -3.75 0.69
CA GLY A 324 0.19 -2.73 0.61
C GLY A 324 0.51 -1.52 -0.26
N ALA A 325 1.78 -1.09 -0.31
CA ALA A 325 2.19 0.08 -1.10
C ALA A 325 2.22 -0.15 -2.63
N LYS A 326 2.20 -1.42 -3.06
CA LYS A 326 2.19 -1.83 -4.48
C LYS A 326 1.72 -3.28 -4.66
N PRO A 327 0.45 -3.57 -4.40
CA PRO A 327 -0.13 -4.88 -4.69
C PRO A 327 -0.08 -5.16 -6.20
N GLY A 328 0.13 -6.43 -6.56
CA GLY A 328 0.26 -6.89 -7.94
C GLY A 328 1.56 -6.45 -8.65
N GLU A 329 2.58 -6.03 -7.91
CA GLU A 329 3.89 -5.63 -8.44
C GLU A 329 5.06 -6.16 -7.62
N GLY A 330 6.22 -6.27 -8.27
CA GLY A 330 7.47 -6.68 -7.65
C GLY A 330 8.21 -5.59 -6.86
N GLY A 331 9.21 -6.06 -6.10
CA GLY A 331 10.25 -5.24 -5.50
C GLY A 331 10.94 -4.31 -6.49
N GLN A 332 11.40 -3.15 -6.01
CA GLN A 332 12.14 -2.19 -6.84
C GLN A 332 13.30 -1.64 -6.04
N LEU A 333 14.51 -1.75 -6.59
CA LEU A 333 15.70 -1.13 -6.06
C LEU A 333 16.41 -0.37 -7.20
N PRO A 334 16.42 0.97 -7.16
CA PRO A 334 17.19 1.80 -8.09
C PRO A 334 18.66 1.37 -8.18
N GLY A 335 19.22 1.38 -9.38
CA GLY A 335 20.57 0.86 -9.65
C GLY A 335 21.68 1.56 -8.87
N ASP A 336 21.53 2.87 -8.61
CA ASP A 336 22.44 3.66 -7.78
C ASP A 336 22.47 3.22 -6.30
N LYS A 337 21.47 2.45 -5.85
CA LYS A 337 21.45 1.80 -4.52
C LYS A 337 22.01 0.37 -4.54
N VAL A 338 22.32 -0.18 -5.70
CA VAL A 338 22.89 -1.53 -5.87
C VAL A 338 24.41 -1.44 -5.76
N THR A 339 24.88 -1.20 -4.55
CA THR A 339 26.31 -1.17 -4.22
C THR A 339 26.95 -2.56 -4.42
N PRO A 340 28.29 -2.68 -4.49
CA PRO A 340 28.95 -3.99 -4.58
C PRO A 340 28.55 -4.94 -3.45
N TYR A 341 28.34 -4.42 -2.24
CA TYR A 341 27.84 -5.17 -1.10
C TYR A 341 26.44 -5.73 -1.36
N ILE A 342 25.49 -4.88 -1.79
CA ILE A 342 24.12 -5.30 -2.10
C ILE A 342 24.12 -6.29 -3.27
N ALA A 343 24.91 -6.04 -4.31
CA ALA A 343 25.03 -6.93 -5.46
C ALA A 343 25.53 -8.33 -5.05
N LYS A 344 26.54 -8.39 -4.15
CA LYS A 344 27.04 -9.66 -3.60
C LYS A 344 25.95 -10.42 -2.84
N LEU A 345 25.19 -9.76 -1.96
CA LEU A 345 24.10 -10.41 -1.21
C LEU A 345 22.99 -10.94 -2.11
N ARG A 346 22.73 -10.25 -3.22
CA ARG A 346 21.63 -10.56 -4.15
C ARG A 346 22.04 -11.44 -5.32
N TYR A 347 23.33 -11.79 -5.44
CA TYR A 347 23.90 -12.45 -6.62
C TYR A 347 23.56 -11.68 -7.92
N SER A 348 23.64 -10.35 -7.86
CA SER A 348 23.31 -9.45 -8.96
C SER A 348 24.53 -8.64 -9.42
N VAL A 349 24.32 -7.80 -10.43
CA VAL A 349 25.37 -6.92 -10.98
C VAL A 349 25.33 -5.55 -10.26
N PRO A 350 26.48 -5.01 -9.78
CA PRO A 350 26.53 -3.67 -9.20
C PRO A 350 26.03 -2.59 -10.16
N GLY A 351 25.32 -1.59 -9.64
CA GLY A 351 24.80 -0.45 -10.42
C GLY A 351 23.57 -0.75 -11.29
N VAL A 352 23.17 -2.01 -11.44
CA VAL A 352 22.03 -2.40 -12.28
C VAL A 352 20.73 -2.32 -11.47
N THR A 353 19.71 -1.64 -12.01
CA THR A 353 18.40 -1.53 -11.36
C THR A 353 17.76 -2.91 -11.23
N LEU A 354 17.31 -3.26 -10.01
CA LEU A 354 16.62 -4.52 -9.75
C LEU A 354 15.11 -4.28 -9.67
N ILE A 355 14.39 -4.74 -10.69
CA ILE A 355 12.94 -4.80 -10.70
C ILE A 355 12.58 -6.29 -10.63
N SER A 356 12.02 -6.72 -9.49
CA SER A 356 11.59 -8.11 -9.35
C SER A 356 10.38 -8.38 -10.26
N PRO A 357 10.22 -9.62 -10.75
CA PRO A 357 8.98 -10.03 -11.40
C PRO A 357 7.77 -9.75 -10.50
N PRO A 358 6.60 -9.34 -11.05
CA PRO A 358 5.40 -9.20 -10.24
C PRO A 358 4.95 -10.52 -9.58
N PRO A 359 4.81 -11.64 -10.30
CA PRO A 359 4.46 -12.92 -9.67
C PRO A 359 5.70 -13.66 -9.16
N HIS A 360 5.48 -14.59 -8.25
CA HIS A 360 6.38 -15.70 -8.04
C HIS A 360 6.25 -16.66 -9.22
N HIS A 361 7.36 -16.99 -9.90
CA HIS A 361 7.32 -17.85 -11.09
C HIS A 361 7.05 -19.34 -10.78
N ASP A 362 7.04 -19.69 -9.50
CA ASP A 362 6.70 -20.97 -8.91
C ASP A 362 5.39 -20.91 -8.10
N ILE A 363 4.58 -19.85 -8.28
CA ILE A 363 3.24 -19.73 -7.70
C ILE A 363 2.28 -19.13 -8.74
N TYR A 364 1.58 -19.98 -9.49
CA TYR A 364 0.52 -19.56 -10.41
C TYR A 364 -0.87 -19.98 -9.95
N SER A 365 -0.96 -20.86 -8.96
CA SER A 365 -2.20 -21.28 -8.32
C SER A 365 -2.01 -21.58 -6.83
N ILE A 366 -3.09 -21.97 -6.16
CA ILE A 366 -3.06 -22.26 -4.71
C ILE A 366 -2.30 -23.55 -4.40
N GLU A 367 -2.33 -24.52 -5.30
CA GLU A 367 -1.55 -25.75 -5.21
C GLU A 367 -0.04 -25.49 -5.40
N ASP A 368 0.35 -24.54 -6.26
CA ASP A 368 1.74 -24.12 -6.37
C ASP A 368 2.23 -23.43 -5.08
N LEU A 369 1.38 -22.61 -4.45
CA LEU A 369 1.68 -22.04 -3.13
C LEU A 369 1.85 -23.15 -2.09
N ALA A 370 1.01 -24.17 -2.11
CA ALA A 370 1.14 -25.32 -1.22
C ALA A 370 2.46 -26.08 -1.45
N GLN A 371 2.89 -26.22 -2.71
CA GLN A 371 4.18 -26.81 -3.04
C GLN A 371 5.35 -25.97 -2.50
N LEU A 372 5.33 -24.64 -2.65
CA LEU A 372 6.37 -23.80 -2.07
C LEU A 372 6.39 -23.89 -0.53
N ILE A 373 5.22 -23.91 0.12
CA ILE A 373 5.12 -24.11 1.58
C ILE A 373 5.75 -25.45 1.97
N PHE A 374 5.46 -26.51 1.21
CA PHE A 374 6.06 -27.84 1.41
C PHE A 374 7.59 -27.76 1.30
N ASP A 375 8.12 -27.19 0.21
CA ASP A 375 9.56 -27.09 -0.04
C ASP A 375 10.29 -26.34 1.08
N LEU A 376 9.71 -25.22 1.55
CA LEU A 376 10.29 -24.43 2.63
C LEU A 376 10.31 -25.19 3.97
N LYS A 377 9.25 -25.97 4.26
CA LYS A 377 9.21 -26.86 5.43
C LYS A 377 10.18 -28.04 5.30
N GLN A 378 10.47 -28.52 4.09
CA GLN A 378 11.50 -29.55 3.88
C GLN A 378 12.91 -29.01 4.16
N VAL A 379 13.21 -27.77 3.75
CA VAL A 379 14.52 -27.15 4.00
C VAL A 379 14.69 -26.77 5.47
N ASN A 380 13.65 -26.23 6.11
CA ASN A 380 13.67 -25.88 7.53
C ASN A 380 12.39 -26.37 8.23
N PRO A 381 12.40 -27.60 8.78
CA PRO A 381 11.22 -28.18 9.45
C PRO A 381 10.79 -27.49 10.74
N LYS A 382 11.64 -26.62 11.30
CA LYS A 382 11.37 -25.89 12.55
C LYS A 382 10.76 -24.51 12.30
N ALA A 383 10.92 -23.95 11.10
CA ALA A 383 10.41 -22.63 10.78
C ALA A 383 8.90 -22.67 10.56
N MET A 384 8.21 -21.65 11.08
CA MET A 384 6.84 -21.38 10.70
C MET A 384 6.79 -20.72 9.32
N ILE A 385 5.77 -21.02 8.52
CA ILE A 385 5.58 -20.40 7.21
C ILE A 385 4.49 -19.32 7.30
N SER A 386 4.89 -18.09 6.99
CA SER A 386 4.00 -16.93 6.90
C SER A 386 3.69 -16.63 5.43
N VAL A 387 2.43 -16.34 5.10
CA VAL A 387 2.07 -15.81 3.78
C VAL A 387 1.58 -14.38 3.92
N LYS A 388 2.29 -13.44 3.28
CA LYS A 388 1.94 -12.02 3.31
C LYS A 388 1.05 -11.64 2.14
N LEU A 389 -0.20 -11.36 2.46
CA LEU A 389 -1.26 -10.89 1.56
C LEU A 389 -1.50 -9.39 1.78
N VAL A 390 -2.30 -8.79 0.91
CA VAL A 390 -2.77 -7.41 1.05
C VAL A 390 -4.28 -7.42 1.19
N SER A 391 -4.81 -6.52 2.01
CA SER A 391 -6.24 -6.27 2.12
C SER A 391 -6.82 -5.84 0.78
N GLU A 392 -7.78 -6.62 0.28
CA GLU A 392 -8.60 -6.36 -0.90
C GLU A 392 -9.88 -7.22 -0.81
N PRO A 393 -10.90 -6.99 -1.65
CA PRO A 393 -12.08 -7.85 -1.69
C PRO A 393 -11.73 -9.29 -2.04
N GLY A 394 -12.23 -10.26 -1.26
CA GLY A 394 -11.99 -11.67 -1.49
C GLY A 394 -10.74 -12.22 -0.80
N VAL A 395 -9.97 -11.38 -0.10
CA VAL A 395 -8.80 -11.82 0.67
C VAL A 395 -9.15 -12.87 1.72
N GLY A 396 -10.39 -12.86 2.25
CA GLY A 396 -10.85 -13.90 3.16
C GLY A 396 -10.92 -15.28 2.51
N THR A 397 -11.39 -15.34 1.25
CA THR A 397 -11.43 -16.58 0.47
C THR A 397 -10.01 -17.09 0.22
N ILE A 398 -9.11 -16.20 -0.20
CA ILE A 398 -7.70 -16.55 -0.42
C ILE A 398 -7.07 -17.08 0.88
N ALA A 399 -7.31 -16.42 2.01
CA ALA A 399 -6.79 -16.84 3.31
C ALA A 399 -7.24 -18.27 3.70
N THR A 400 -8.47 -18.68 3.36
CA THR A 400 -8.90 -20.07 3.59
C THR A 400 -8.12 -21.08 2.73
N GLY A 401 -7.79 -20.72 1.48
CA GLY A 401 -6.92 -21.51 0.62
C GLY A 401 -5.50 -21.62 1.17
N VAL A 402 -4.94 -20.50 1.62
CA VAL A 402 -3.61 -20.44 2.26
C VAL A 402 -3.56 -21.31 3.51
N ALA A 403 -4.62 -21.31 4.32
CA ALA A 403 -4.72 -22.17 5.50
C ALA A 403 -4.75 -23.67 5.13
N LYS A 404 -5.47 -24.03 4.06
CA LYS A 404 -5.50 -25.40 3.53
C LYS A 404 -4.16 -25.80 2.88
N ALA A 405 -3.36 -24.84 2.45
CA ALA A 405 -2.01 -25.03 1.93
C ALA A 405 -0.95 -25.18 3.05
N TYR A 406 -1.37 -25.34 4.31
CA TYR A 406 -0.50 -25.59 5.46
C TYR A 406 0.44 -24.45 5.85
N ALA A 407 0.08 -23.21 5.53
CA ALA A 407 0.71 -22.04 6.17
C ALA A 407 0.45 -22.06 7.69
N ASP A 408 1.32 -21.43 8.46
CA ASP A 408 1.19 -21.33 9.92
C ASP A 408 0.74 -19.90 10.33
N LEU A 409 1.12 -18.89 9.54
CA LEU A 409 0.72 -17.49 9.73
C LEU A 409 0.20 -16.88 8.43
N ILE A 410 -0.76 -15.96 8.55
CA ILE A 410 -1.19 -15.09 7.44
C ILE A 410 -1.05 -13.65 7.87
N THR A 411 -0.32 -12.85 7.08
CA THR A 411 -0.20 -11.40 7.28
C THR A 411 -1.15 -10.69 6.33
N ILE A 412 -2.08 -9.88 6.86
CA ILE A 412 -2.92 -8.98 6.09
C ILE A 412 -2.33 -7.57 6.15
N ALA A 413 -1.76 -7.11 5.04
CA ALA A 413 -1.18 -5.78 4.93
C ALA A 413 -2.20 -4.75 4.44
N GLY A 414 -2.29 -3.59 5.11
CA GLY A 414 -3.10 -2.46 4.68
C GLY A 414 -2.46 -1.64 3.55
N TYR A 415 -3.28 -0.91 2.79
CA TYR A 415 -2.82 0.02 1.73
C TYR A 415 -1.83 1.08 2.23
N ASP A 416 -1.87 1.41 3.53
CA ASP A 416 -1.06 2.42 4.20
C ASP A 416 0.34 1.92 4.62
N GLY A 417 0.77 0.75 4.11
CA GLY A 417 2.13 0.24 4.24
C GLY A 417 3.20 1.14 3.59
N GLY A 418 4.39 1.18 4.18
CA GLY A 418 5.53 1.92 3.65
C GLY A 418 6.22 1.25 2.44
N THR A 419 7.04 2.01 1.71
CA THR A 419 7.90 1.48 0.64
C THR A 419 9.10 2.37 0.38
N GLY A 420 10.24 1.76 0.02
CA GLY A 420 11.44 2.50 -0.39
C GLY A 420 11.34 3.05 -1.82
N ALA A 421 10.66 2.32 -2.71
CA ALA A 421 10.43 2.69 -4.11
C ALA A 421 9.16 2.02 -4.67
N SER A 422 8.25 2.84 -5.19
CA SER A 422 6.98 2.41 -5.79
C SER A 422 6.42 3.50 -6.72
N PRO A 423 5.69 3.15 -7.79
CA PRO A 423 4.90 4.12 -8.53
C PRO A 423 3.89 4.83 -7.63
N LEU A 424 3.73 6.14 -7.82
CA LEU A 424 2.77 6.94 -7.06
C LEU A 424 1.33 6.46 -7.21
N SER A 425 0.96 5.97 -8.41
CA SER A 425 -0.38 5.42 -8.66
C SER A 425 -0.68 4.23 -7.76
N SER A 426 0.30 3.35 -7.50
CA SER A 426 0.10 2.17 -6.66
C SER A 426 0.01 2.54 -5.19
N VAL A 427 0.84 3.49 -4.73
CA VAL A 427 0.78 3.99 -3.34
C VAL A 427 -0.55 4.69 -3.04
N LYS A 428 -1.23 5.24 -4.05
CA LYS A 428 -2.48 5.99 -3.86
C LYS A 428 -3.75 5.22 -4.18
N TYR A 429 -3.69 4.25 -5.08
CA TYR A 429 -4.90 3.66 -5.66
C TYR A 429 -4.94 2.13 -5.61
N ALA A 430 -4.03 1.48 -4.90
CA ALA A 430 -4.02 0.01 -4.80
C ALA A 430 -3.95 -0.47 -3.35
N GLY A 431 -4.66 -1.55 -3.06
CA GLY A 431 -4.87 -2.07 -1.70
C GLY A 431 -6.01 -1.37 -0.98
N CYS A 432 -6.44 -1.95 0.13
CA CYS A 432 -7.55 -1.46 0.96
C CYS A 432 -7.14 -1.31 2.43
N PRO A 433 -7.95 -0.62 3.26
CA PRO A 433 -7.72 -0.57 4.71
C PRO A 433 -7.59 -1.97 5.30
N TRP A 434 -6.62 -2.18 6.19
CA TRP A 434 -6.43 -3.50 6.81
C TRP A 434 -7.62 -3.87 7.69
N GLU A 435 -8.37 -2.90 8.21
CA GLU A 435 -9.57 -3.13 9.02
C GLU A 435 -10.59 -3.98 8.26
N LEU A 436 -10.79 -3.71 6.96
CA LEU A 436 -11.73 -4.45 6.12
C LEU A 436 -11.21 -5.86 5.81
N GLY A 437 -9.96 -5.96 5.37
CA GLY A 437 -9.35 -7.25 5.00
C GLY A 437 -9.17 -8.18 6.19
N LEU A 438 -8.76 -7.65 7.35
CA LEU A 438 -8.57 -8.43 8.58
C LEU A 438 -9.89 -9.04 9.04
N VAL A 439 -10.97 -8.25 9.08
CA VAL A 439 -12.30 -8.75 9.47
C VAL A 439 -12.81 -9.79 8.47
N GLU A 440 -12.64 -9.55 7.17
CA GLU A 440 -13.04 -10.52 6.15
C GLU A 440 -12.28 -11.85 6.30
N THR A 441 -10.96 -11.78 6.52
CA THR A 441 -10.12 -12.96 6.77
C THR A 441 -10.51 -13.68 8.06
N GLN A 442 -10.71 -12.94 9.16
CA GLN A 442 -11.17 -13.50 10.43
C GLN A 442 -12.48 -14.27 10.24
N GLN A 443 -13.49 -13.64 9.64
CA GLN A 443 -14.80 -14.22 9.42
C GLN A 443 -14.75 -15.45 8.50
N ALA A 444 -14.02 -15.36 7.38
CA ALA A 444 -13.90 -16.46 6.44
C ALA A 444 -13.23 -17.69 7.06
N LEU A 445 -12.14 -17.48 7.82
CA LEU A 445 -11.45 -18.57 8.51
C LEU A 445 -12.31 -19.22 9.60
N VAL A 446 -13.11 -18.43 10.34
CA VAL A 446 -14.05 -18.95 11.34
C VAL A 446 -15.16 -19.76 10.66
N ALA A 447 -15.80 -19.21 9.63
CA ALA A 447 -16.90 -19.86 8.91
C ALA A 447 -16.48 -21.19 8.28
N ASN A 448 -15.20 -21.35 7.93
CA ASN A 448 -14.64 -22.58 7.36
C ASN A 448 -14.01 -23.53 8.41
N GLY A 449 -14.07 -23.21 9.71
CA GLY A 449 -13.46 -24.02 10.77
C GLY A 449 -11.94 -24.09 10.69
N LEU A 450 -11.28 -23.08 10.09
CA LEU A 450 -9.83 -23.03 9.88
C LEU A 450 -9.12 -22.05 10.80
N ARG A 451 -9.85 -21.16 11.49
CA ARG A 451 -9.26 -20.06 12.26
C ARG A 451 -8.26 -20.50 13.33
N HIS A 452 -8.50 -21.65 13.98
CA HIS A 452 -7.62 -22.20 15.01
C HIS A 452 -6.28 -22.74 14.47
N LYS A 453 -6.16 -22.91 13.14
CA LYS A 453 -4.94 -23.45 12.50
C LYS A 453 -3.92 -22.37 12.15
N ILE A 454 -4.33 -21.10 12.14
CA ILE A 454 -3.55 -19.99 11.59
C ILE A 454 -3.46 -18.88 12.61
N ARG A 455 -2.25 -18.34 12.79
CA ARG A 455 -2.07 -17.04 13.46
C ARG A 455 -2.25 -15.90 12.47
N LEU A 456 -3.10 -14.93 12.82
CA LEU A 456 -3.28 -13.73 11.99
C LEU A 456 -2.35 -12.61 12.41
N GLN A 457 -1.59 -12.08 11.46
CA GLN A 457 -0.79 -10.88 11.60
C GLN A 457 -1.42 -9.73 10.82
N VAL A 458 -1.29 -8.51 11.33
CA VAL A 458 -1.64 -7.30 10.57
C VAL A 458 -0.48 -6.31 10.54
N ASP A 459 -0.29 -5.66 9.40
CA ASP A 459 0.56 -4.47 9.29
C ASP A 459 -0.11 -3.41 8.40
N GLY A 460 0.38 -2.16 8.49
CA GLY A 460 -0.23 -1.02 7.81
C GLY A 460 -0.51 0.12 8.77
N GLY A 461 0.40 1.10 8.82
CA GLY A 461 0.20 2.35 9.55
C GLY A 461 -0.11 2.24 11.05
N LEU A 462 0.19 1.12 11.73
CA LEU A 462 0.09 0.96 13.18
C LEU A 462 1.10 1.87 13.88
N LYS A 463 0.65 2.63 14.89
CA LYS A 463 1.42 3.70 15.55
C LYS A 463 1.34 3.70 17.07
N THR A 464 0.20 3.32 17.65
CA THR A 464 -0.05 3.39 19.11
C THR A 464 -0.61 2.09 19.66
N GLY A 465 -0.61 1.94 20.99
CA GLY A 465 -1.27 0.82 21.66
C GLY A 465 -2.77 0.72 21.33
N LEU A 466 -3.44 1.84 21.04
CA LEU A 466 -4.85 1.84 20.64
C LEU A 466 -5.06 1.19 19.27
N ASP A 467 -4.14 1.41 18.31
CA ASP A 467 -4.19 0.70 17.03
C ASP A 467 -4.07 -0.83 17.24
N ILE A 468 -3.19 -1.26 18.14
CA ILE A 468 -2.96 -2.67 18.48
C ILE A 468 -4.21 -3.29 19.10
N ILE A 469 -4.81 -2.62 20.10
CA ILE A 469 -6.04 -3.10 20.75
C ILE A 469 -7.16 -3.26 19.73
N LYS A 470 -7.37 -2.27 18.85
CA LYS A 470 -8.38 -2.33 17.80
C LYS A 470 -8.11 -3.49 16.84
N ALA A 471 -6.86 -3.65 16.38
CA ALA A 471 -6.47 -4.78 15.54
C ALA A 471 -6.70 -6.14 16.22
N ALA A 472 -6.39 -6.25 17.52
CA ALA A 472 -6.61 -7.48 18.29
C ALA A 472 -8.09 -7.84 18.38
N ILE A 473 -8.96 -6.86 18.68
CA ILE A 473 -10.42 -7.05 18.71
C ILE A 473 -10.94 -7.53 17.34
N LEU A 474 -10.36 -7.02 16.25
CA LEU A 474 -10.72 -7.44 14.88
C LEU A 474 -10.14 -8.81 14.47
N GLY A 475 -9.33 -9.44 15.33
CA GLY A 475 -8.88 -10.83 15.17
C GLY A 475 -7.39 -11.03 14.91
N ALA A 476 -6.57 -9.97 14.96
CA ALA A 476 -5.11 -10.10 14.85
C ALA A 476 -4.46 -10.62 16.16
N GLU A 477 -3.40 -11.39 16.02
CA GLU A 477 -2.61 -11.96 17.12
C GLU A 477 -1.16 -11.45 17.12
N SER A 478 -0.67 -10.96 15.98
CA SER A 478 0.64 -10.30 15.89
C SER A 478 0.58 -9.04 15.00
N PHE A 479 1.54 -8.14 15.20
CA PHE A 479 1.48 -6.76 14.71
C PHE A 479 2.82 -6.36 14.10
N GLY A 480 2.79 -5.96 12.82
CA GLY A 480 3.97 -5.55 12.07
C GLY A 480 4.13 -4.02 12.03
N PHE A 481 5.33 -3.53 12.33
CA PHE A 481 5.67 -2.11 12.35
C PHE A 481 6.76 -1.78 11.32
N GLY A 482 6.42 -0.97 10.32
CA GLY A 482 7.39 -0.51 9.32
C GLY A 482 7.89 0.91 9.59
N THR A 483 7.01 1.89 9.36
CA THR A 483 7.40 3.31 9.40
C THR A 483 7.74 3.82 10.80
N GLY A 484 7.03 3.39 11.84
CA GLY A 484 7.29 3.80 13.23
C GLY A 484 8.75 3.58 13.66
N PRO A 485 9.27 2.33 13.56
CA PRO A 485 10.67 2.03 13.84
C PRO A 485 11.66 2.84 12.99
N MET A 486 11.36 3.10 11.71
CA MET A 486 12.21 3.96 10.87
C MET A 486 12.25 5.41 11.36
N VAL A 487 11.13 5.94 11.82
CA VAL A 487 11.08 7.29 12.41
C VAL A 487 11.86 7.32 13.72
N ALA A 488 11.73 6.28 14.55
CA ALA A 488 12.51 6.13 15.79
C ALA A 488 14.02 6.09 15.53
N LEU A 489 14.47 5.41 14.46
CA LEU A 489 15.88 5.40 14.02
C LEU A 489 16.34 6.72 13.36
N GLY A 490 15.47 7.73 13.25
CA GLY A 490 15.84 9.07 12.79
C GLY A 490 15.24 9.50 11.46
N CYS A 491 14.40 8.70 10.80
CA CYS A 491 13.74 9.11 9.55
C CYS A 491 12.91 10.40 9.75
N LYS A 492 13.20 11.42 8.93
CA LYS A 492 12.45 12.70 8.91
C LYS A 492 11.25 12.68 7.96
N TYR A 493 10.89 11.50 7.43
CA TYR A 493 9.74 11.27 6.54
C TYR A 493 9.69 12.16 5.27
N LEU A 494 10.86 12.48 4.69
CA LEU A 494 10.99 13.37 3.52
C LEU A 494 10.55 12.74 2.18
N ARG A 495 10.27 11.42 2.15
CA ARG A 495 9.84 10.65 0.97
C ARG A 495 10.83 10.72 -0.21
N ILE A 496 12.11 10.65 0.10
CA ILE A 496 13.24 10.63 -0.87
C ILE A 496 14.00 9.30 -0.86
N CYS A 497 13.42 8.24 -0.31
CA CYS A 497 14.07 6.95 -0.10
C CYS A 497 14.59 6.29 -1.40
N HIS A 498 13.96 6.60 -2.53
CA HIS A 498 14.29 6.12 -3.87
C HIS A 498 15.41 6.90 -4.56
N LEU A 499 15.84 8.05 -4.00
CA LEU A 499 16.83 8.95 -4.61
C LEU A 499 18.25 8.74 -4.06
N ASN A 500 18.45 7.74 -3.20
CA ASN A 500 19.74 7.44 -2.56
C ASN A 500 20.39 8.63 -1.83
N ASN A 501 19.59 9.60 -1.37
CA ASN A 501 20.05 10.84 -0.74
C ASN A 501 19.40 11.08 0.63
N CYS A 502 19.13 10.00 1.37
CA CYS A 502 18.50 10.09 2.69
C CYS A 502 19.35 10.99 3.62
N ALA A 503 18.72 12.05 4.15
CA ALA A 503 19.37 13.03 5.00
C ALA A 503 19.95 12.45 6.29
N THR A 504 19.40 11.32 6.77
CA THR A 504 19.72 10.72 8.08
C THR A 504 20.34 9.33 7.98
N GLY A 505 20.76 8.89 6.80
CA GLY A 505 21.41 7.59 6.60
C GLY A 505 20.45 6.39 6.53
N VAL A 506 19.25 6.45 7.11
CA VAL A 506 18.28 5.32 7.20
C VAL A 506 18.04 4.58 5.88
N SER A 507 17.93 5.31 4.76
CA SER A 507 17.64 4.75 3.44
C SER A 507 18.72 5.13 2.41
N ASN A 508 19.99 5.04 2.80
CA ASN A 508 21.14 5.35 1.94
C ASN A 508 22.24 4.28 2.10
N PRO A 509 22.18 3.16 1.36
CA PRO A 509 23.19 2.10 1.45
C PRO A 509 24.56 2.49 0.87
N GLY A 510 24.67 3.62 0.16
CA GLY A 510 25.91 4.09 -0.47
C GLY A 510 26.76 5.00 0.40
N ARG A 511 26.23 5.53 1.50
CA ARG A 511 26.97 6.42 2.40
C ARG A 511 27.68 5.59 3.46
N GLN A 512 28.94 5.24 3.21
CA GLN A 512 29.83 4.86 4.30
C GLN A 512 29.90 6.05 5.26
N THR A 513 29.50 5.86 6.52
CA THR A 513 29.86 6.80 7.58
C THR A 513 31.38 6.81 7.64
N ALA A 514 31.97 7.98 7.39
CA ALA A 514 33.39 8.22 7.55
C ALA A 514 33.84 7.99 9.00
#